data_AF-A0A7K9UHG7-F1
#
_entry.id   AF-A0A7K9UHG7-F1
#
_cell.length_a   1.000
_cell.length_b   1.000
_cell.length_c   1.000
_cell.angle_alpha   90.00
_cell.angle_beta   90.00
_cell.angle_gamma   90.00
#
_symmetry.space_group_name_H-M   'P 1'
#
loop_
_entity.id
_entity.type
_entity.pdbx_description
1 polymer ?
#
loop_
_entity_poly.entity_id
_entity_poly.type
_entity_poly.pdbx_seq_one_letter_code
_entity_poly.pdbx_strand_id
1 'polypeptide(L)'
;EIDVLWSLKSGAPAEGSSDEPLVCSQLILAIGHSAAAFLSSFILDSVCWEVVGVVKLWNEWCRTSNTTNVLPTDSFCLFYRLIADPTVLLCQCSCYVAEDQQFQWLEKVFGCMRKEGLQVTILSTCPVADYKTQESTLTLPSPFLKALKTKEFKEHICCPLLEQPNIVRDLPAA
;
A
#
# COMPACT_ATOMS: atom_id res chain seq x y z
N GLU A 1 17.98 6.36 7.57
CA GLU A 1 17.31 6.72 8.85
C GLU A 1 15.80 6.59 8.65
N ILE A 2 15.06 6.16 9.65
CA ILE A 2 13.61 5.88 9.56
C ILE A 2 12.92 6.73 10.61
N ASP A 3 12.06 7.66 10.22
CA ASP A 3 11.34 8.50 11.16
C ASP A 3 9.86 8.17 11.12
N VAL A 4 9.27 7.94 12.29
CA VAL A 4 7.83 7.69 12.41
C VAL A 4 7.19 8.88 13.12
N LEU A 5 6.21 9.48 12.46
CA LEU A 5 5.45 10.62 12.96
C LEU A 5 3.99 10.20 13.06
N TRP A 6 3.48 10.08 14.29
CA TRP A 6 2.07 9.86 14.55
C TRP A 6 1.37 11.20 14.81
N SER A 7 0.29 11.47 14.08
CA SER A 7 -0.60 12.59 14.35
C SER A 7 -1.78 12.12 15.20
N LEU A 8 -1.51 11.68 16.44
CA LEU A 8 -2.60 11.54 17.39
C LEU A 8 -2.99 12.92 17.88
N LYS A 9 -4.13 13.43 17.42
CA LYS A 9 -4.85 14.46 18.17
C LYS A 9 -5.42 13.79 19.43
N SER A 10 -4.62 13.64 20.49
CA SER A 10 -5.19 13.62 21.83
C SER A 10 -5.44 15.07 22.23
N GLY A 11 -6.58 15.34 22.87
CA GLY A 11 -6.88 16.66 23.39
C GLY A 11 -5.87 17.07 24.47
N ALA A 12 -5.38 18.30 24.35
CA ALA A 12 -4.55 19.08 25.29
C ALA A 12 -3.07 18.66 25.48
N PRO A 13 -2.14 19.64 25.52
CA PRO A 13 -0.73 19.38 25.74
C PRO A 13 -0.47 19.16 27.23
N ALA A 14 0.10 18.02 27.58
CA ALA A 14 0.71 17.81 28.89
C ALA A 14 2.15 17.36 28.66
N GLU A 15 3.07 18.19 29.16
CA GLU A 15 4.48 17.90 29.27
C GLU A 15 4.69 16.56 30.00
N GLY A 16 5.39 15.63 29.34
CA GLY A 16 5.86 14.38 29.94
C GLY A 16 4.77 13.33 30.18
N SER A 17 4.49 12.48 29.19
CA SER A 17 3.74 11.23 29.44
C SER A 17 4.31 10.10 28.61
N SER A 18 4.62 9.00 29.28
CA SER A 18 4.92 7.68 28.72
C SER A 18 4.04 7.37 27.51
N ASP A 19 4.70 7.05 26.39
CA ASP A 19 4.11 6.71 25.09
C ASP A 19 3.22 5.45 25.26
N GLU A 20 1.93 5.64 25.55
CA GLU A 20 1.02 4.50 25.65
C GLU A 20 0.88 3.87 24.26
N PRO A 21 1.05 2.54 24.15
CA PRO A 21 1.01 1.87 22.86
C PRO A 21 -0.38 2.00 22.24
N LEU A 22 -0.42 2.33 20.95
CA LEU A 22 -1.62 2.40 20.14
C LEU A 22 -2.41 1.09 20.26
N VAL A 23 -3.68 1.20 20.64
CA VAL A 23 -4.59 0.04 20.66
C VAL A 23 -4.95 -0.30 19.23
N CYS A 24 -4.47 -1.45 18.75
CA CYS A 24 -4.67 -1.93 17.39
C CYS A 24 -5.14 -3.38 17.45
N SER A 25 -6.32 -3.67 16.88
CA SER A 25 -6.86 -5.02 16.77
C SER A 25 -6.50 -5.64 15.42
N GLN A 26 -6.48 -4.83 14.36
CA GLN A 26 -6.20 -5.26 13.00
C GLN A 26 -5.30 -4.25 12.29
N LEU A 27 -4.17 -4.73 11.78
CA LEU A 27 -3.24 -3.98 10.95
C LEU A 27 -3.19 -4.56 9.54
N ILE A 28 -3.57 -3.76 8.55
CA ILE A 28 -3.49 -4.12 7.14
C ILE A 28 -2.27 -3.41 6.54
N LEU A 29 -1.26 -4.17 6.10
CA LEU A 29 -0.06 -3.66 5.46
C LEU A 29 -0.14 -3.92 3.95
N ALA A 30 -0.29 -2.89 3.12
CA ALA A 30 -0.11 -3.00 1.68
C ALA A 30 1.30 -2.61 1.28
N ILE A 31 2.02 -3.56 0.71
CA ILE A 31 3.43 -3.40 0.33
C ILE A 31 3.53 -3.43 -1.19
N GLY A 32 4.15 -2.39 -1.75
CA GLY A 32 4.37 -2.23 -3.17
C GLY A 32 3.22 -1.53 -3.89
N HIS A 33 3.51 -1.09 -5.11
CA HIS A 33 2.65 -0.21 -5.91
C HIS A 33 1.25 -0.80 -6.16
N SER A 34 1.17 -2.08 -6.55
CA SER A 34 -0.10 -2.72 -6.87
C SER A 34 -1.03 -2.87 -5.66
N ALA A 35 -0.50 -3.30 -4.51
CA ALA A 35 -1.28 -3.41 -3.28
C ALA A 35 -1.70 -2.02 -2.76
N ALA A 36 -0.80 -1.05 -2.83
CA ALA A 36 -1.08 0.34 -2.47
C ALA A 36 -2.17 0.96 -3.36
N ALA A 37 -2.11 0.73 -4.68
CA ALA A 37 -3.11 1.21 -5.65
C ALA A 37 -4.47 0.53 -5.45
N PHE A 38 -4.48 -0.75 -5.09
CA PHE A 38 -5.70 -1.45 -4.71
C PHE A 38 -6.36 -0.80 -3.49
N LEU A 39 -5.59 -0.55 -2.42
CA LEU A 39 -6.12 0.12 -1.23
C LEU A 39 -6.63 1.53 -1.53
N SER A 40 -5.88 2.31 -2.31
CA SER A 40 -6.29 3.68 -2.65
C SER A 40 -7.59 3.71 -3.44
N SER A 41 -7.76 2.78 -4.38
CA SER A 41 -8.89 2.80 -5.32
C SER A 41 -10.16 2.17 -4.75
N PHE A 42 -10.01 1.13 -3.91
CA PHE A 42 -11.16 0.35 -3.43
C PHE A 42 -11.51 0.58 -1.96
N ILE A 43 -10.54 0.95 -1.12
CA ILE A 43 -10.75 1.06 0.33
C ILE A 43 -10.75 2.53 0.77
N LEU A 44 -9.72 3.29 0.40
CA LEU A 44 -9.54 4.67 0.85
C LEU A 44 -10.43 5.68 0.10
N ASP A 45 -11.05 5.30 -1.02
CA ASP A 45 -12.06 6.12 -1.69
C ASP A 45 -13.33 6.29 -0.83
N SER A 46 -13.52 5.43 0.17
CA SER A 46 -14.54 5.63 1.20
C SER A 46 -14.15 6.75 2.17
N VAL A 47 -15.10 7.63 2.54
CA VAL A 47 -14.92 8.75 3.50
C VAL A 47 -14.74 8.25 4.96
N CYS A 48 -14.33 7.00 5.14
CA CYS A 48 -14.27 6.33 6.43
C CYS A 48 -12.87 6.32 7.05
N TRP A 49 -11.87 6.93 6.42
CA TRP A 49 -10.46 6.82 6.82
C TRP A 49 -9.83 8.20 7.08
N GLU A 50 -9.02 8.29 8.12
CA GLU A 50 -8.23 9.47 8.44
C GLU A 50 -6.74 9.14 8.52
N VAL A 51 -5.87 10.05 8.09
CA VAL A 51 -4.42 9.89 8.19
C VAL A 51 -4.00 10.11 9.65
N VAL A 52 -3.36 9.11 10.25
CA VAL A 52 -2.92 9.14 11.65
C VAL A 52 -1.42 9.02 11.81
N GLY A 53 -0.69 8.67 10.77
CA GLY A 53 0.76 8.53 10.85
C GLY A 53 1.45 8.54 9.50
N VAL A 54 2.73 8.87 9.54
CA VAL A 54 3.62 8.89 8.40
C VAL A 54 4.95 8.29 8.83
N VAL A 55 5.45 7.33 8.07
CA VAL A 55 6.83 6.85 8.19
C VAL A 55 7.63 7.45 7.06
N LYS A 56 8.68 8.21 7.37
CA LYS A 56 9.64 8.74 6.41
C LYS A 56 10.82 7.79 6.32
N LEU A 57 11.10 7.30 5.12
CA LEU A 57 12.30 6.51 4.84
C LEU A 57 13.38 7.42 4.26
N TRP A 58 14.55 7.42 4.88
CA TRP A 58 15.73 8.08 4.33
C TRP A 58 16.63 7.03 3.68
N ASN A 59 16.58 6.96 2.35
CA ASN A 59 17.48 6.13 1.53
C ASN A 59 17.97 6.91 0.29
N GLU A 60 19.00 6.39 -0.39
CA GLU A 60 19.61 7.05 -1.56
C GLU A 60 18.65 7.19 -2.75
N TRP A 61 17.67 6.29 -2.86
CA TRP A 61 16.63 6.30 -3.89
C TRP A 61 15.62 7.45 -3.69
N CYS A 62 15.40 7.87 -2.45
CA CYS A 62 14.52 9.00 -2.10
C CYS A 62 15.17 10.38 -2.36
N ARG A 63 16.42 10.46 -2.83
CA ARG A 63 17.10 11.74 -3.13
C ARG A 63 16.62 12.43 -4.40
N THR A 64 16.03 11.70 -5.36
CA THR A 64 15.74 12.18 -6.72
C THR A 64 14.34 12.77 -6.90
N SER A 65 13.40 12.51 -5.99
CA SER A 65 11.97 12.87 -6.13
C SER A 65 11.61 14.30 -5.68
N ASN A 66 12.53 15.08 -5.14
CA ASN A 66 12.27 16.48 -4.72
C ASN A 66 12.13 17.49 -5.90
N THR A 67 12.16 17.06 -7.17
CA THR A 67 12.25 17.97 -8.33
C THR A 67 11.02 18.03 -9.25
N THR A 68 9.95 17.29 -8.97
CA THR A 68 8.73 17.31 -9.79
C THR A 68 7.50 17.45 -8.91
N ASN A 69 6.58 18.35 -9.29
CA ASN A 69 5.30 18.64 -8.61
C ASN A 69 4.28 17.48 -8.66
N VAL A 70 4.75 16.23 -8.66
CA VAL A 70 3.94 15.02 -8.56
C VAL A 70 4.06 14.55 -7.11
N LEU A 71 2.91 14.26 -6.49
CA LEU A 71 2.74 14.02 -5.05
C LEU A 71 3.88 13.17 -4.43
N PRO A 72 4.35 13.53 -3.22
CA PRO A 72 5.51 12.91 -2.58
C PRO A 72 5.11 11.54 -1.99
N THR A 73 4.86 10.53 -2.82
CA THR A 73 4.40 9.19 -2.40
C THR A 73 5.52 8.13 -2.43
N ASP A 74 6.72 8.50 -2.89
CA ASP A 74 7.82 7.54 -3.14
C ASP A 74 8.78 7.32 -1.97
N SER A 75 8.67 8.10 -0.89
CA SER A 75 9.58 8.05 0.28
C SER A 75 8.85 7.91 1.61
N PHE A 76 7.54 7.70 1.59
CA PHE A 76 6.71 7.67 2.79
C PHE A 76 5.83 6.43 2.83
N CYS A 77 5.62 5.90 4.04
CA CYS A 77 4.49 5.03 4.32
C CYS A 77 3.41 5.87 5.02
N LEU A 78 2.15 5.74 4.58
CA LEU A 78 1.04 6.45 5.20
C LEU A 78 0.22 5.47 6.05
N PHE A 79 -0.11 5.88 7.26
CA PHE A 79 -1.00 5.17 8.16
C PHE A 79 -2.35 5.85 8.21
N TYR A 80 -3.38 5.05 7.98
CA TYR A 80 -4.76 5.45 8.03
C TYR A 80 -5.45 4.70 9.17
N ARG A 81 -6.38 5.37 9.83
CA ARG A 81 -7.26 4.81 10.85
C ARG A 81 -8.68 4.84 10.36
N LEU A 82 -9.41 3.77 10.60
CA LEU A 82 -10.83 3.72 10.31
C LEU A 82 -11.59 4.58 11.35
N ILE A 83 -12.43 5.50 10.87
CA ILE A 83 -13.22 6.41 11.72
C ILE A 83 -14.28 5.63 12.51
N ALA A 84 -14.88 4.61 11.90
CA ALA A 84 -15.92 3.79 12.53
C ALA A 84 -15.36 2.86 13.62
N ASP A 85 -14.11 2.39 13.47
CA ASP A 85 -13.41 1.56 14.45
C ASP A 85 -11.93 2.00 14.55
N PRO A 86 -11.59 2.82 15.56
CA PRO A 86 -10.24 3.34 15.75
C PRO A 86 -9.15 2.27 16.00
N THR A 87 -9.54 1.01 16.23
CA THR A 87 -8.59 -0.10 16.44
C THR A 87 -8.11 -0.73 15.13
N VAL A 88 -8.70 -0.36 13.99
CA VAL A 88 -8.31 -0.85 12.67
C VAL A 88 -7.38 0.17 12.00
N LEU A 89 -6.17 -0.28 11.67
CA LEU A 89 -5.14 0.51 11.01
C LEU A 89 -4.77 -0.06 9.64
N LEU A 90 -4.49 0.84 8.71
CA LEU A 90 -4.07 0.52 7.35
C LEU A 90 -2.78 1.26 7.05
N CYS A 91 -1.76 0.53 6.62
CA CYS A 91 -0.49 1.09 6.16
C CYS A 91 -0.36 0.91 4.65
N GLN A 92 -0.17 2.03 3.96
CA GLN A 92 0.18 2.05 2.56
C GLN A 92 1.69 2.28 2.45
N CYS A 93 2.42 1.25 2.00
CA CYS A 93 3.85 1.29 1.79
C CYS A 93 4.17 1.13 0.29
N SER A 94 4.21 2.26 -0.43
CA SER A 94 4.62 2.34 -1.83
C SER A 94 6.13 2.50 -2.01
N CYS A 95 6.83 2.92 -0.96
CA CYS A 95 8.27 3.17 -0.97
C CYS A 95 9.10 1.89 -0.84
N TYR A 96 10.32 1.94 -1.39
CA TYR A 96 11.30 0.86 -1.26
C TYR A 96 11.95 0.90 0.13
N VAL A 97 11.80 -0.17 0.90
CA VAL A 97 12.51 -0.39 2.17
C VAL A 97 13.72 -1.27 1.90
N ALA A 98 14.92 -0.71 2.02
CA ALA A 98 16.17 -1.43 1.81
C ALA A 98 16.33 -2.60 2.80
N GLU A 99 16.99 -3.69 2.38
CA GLU A 99 17.10 -4.93 3.16
C GLU A 99 17.68 -4.72 4.57
N ASP A 100 18.67 -3.85 4.69
CA ASP A 100 19.31 -3.47 5.96
C ASP A 100 18.41 -2.61 6.86
N GLN A 101 17.39 -1.98 6.30
CA GLN A 101 16.42 -1.13 7.00
C GLN A 101 15.11 -1.85 7.35
N GLN A 102 14.82 -3.00 6.75
CA GLN A 102 13.53 -3.71 6.92
C GLN A 102 13.23 -4.07 8.37
N PHE A 103 14.23 -4.57 9.10
CA PHE A 103 14.06 -4.92 10.51
C PHE A 103 13.77 -3.68 11.37
N GLN A 104 14.57 -2.63 11.21
CA GLN A 104 14.38 -1.37 11.94
C GLN A 104 13.03 -0.72 11.60
N TRP A 105 12.60 -0.79 10.34
CA TRP A 105 11.30 -0.30 9.90
C TRP A 105 10.18 -1.02 10.64
N LEU A 106 10.24 -2.36 10.66
CA LEU A 106 9.24 -3.18 11.33
C LEU A 106 9.19 -2.90 12.83
N GLU A 107 10.35 -2.82 13.50
CA GLU A 107 10.42 -2.49 14.91
C GLU A 107 9.79 -1.14 15.24
N LYS A 108 10.00 -0.12 14.39
CA LYS A 108 9.40 1.20 14.58
C LYS A 108 7.89 1.21 14.33
N VAL A 109 7.41 0.51 13.31
CA VAL A 109 5.97 0.40 13.00
C VAL A 109 5.23 -0.33 14.12
N PHE A 110 5.75 -1.48 14.56
CA PHE A 110 5.11 -2.31 15.57
C PHE A 110 5.42 -1.86 17.00
N GLY A 111 6.50 -1.11 17.21
CA GLY A 111 6.90 -0.61 18.54
C GLY A 111 5.88 0.36 19.14
N CYS A 112 5.15 1.07 18.28
CA CYS A 112 4.09 1.99 18.71
C CYS A 112 2.75 1.29 18.98
N MET A 113 2.63 -0.03 18.78
CA MET A 113 1.36 -0.75 18.86
C MET A 113 1.35 -1.78 19.98
N ARG A 114 0.17 -1.95 20.60
CA ARG A 114 -0.09 -3.06 21.51
C ARG A 114 -0.17 -4.36 20.70
N LYS A 115 0.54 -5.40 21.13
CA LYS A 115 0.70 -6.65 20.35
C LYS A 115 -0.31 -7.73 20.74
N GLU A 116 -0.91 -7.61 21.92
CA GLU A 116 -1.89 -8.58 22.43
C GLU A 116 -3.15 -8.58 21.56
N GLY A 117 -3.45 -9.70 20.92
CA GLY A 117 -4.63 -9.86 20.07
C GLY A 117 -4.56 -9.16 18.71
N LEU A 118 -3.39 -8.64 18.32
CA LEU A 118 -3.20 -7.97 17.03
C LEU A 118 -3.20 -8.97 15.87
N GLN A 119 -4.12 -8.78 14.93
CA GLN A 119 -4.12 -9.46 13.64
C GLN A 119 -3.39 -8.62 12.60
N VAL A 120 -2.42 -9.20 11.90
CA VAL A 120 -1.72 -8.55 10.79
C VAL A 120 -2.12 -9.20 9.48
N THR A 121 -2.57 -8.40 8.51
CA THR A 121 -2.85 -8.83 7.13
C THR A 121 -1.89 -8.14 6.19
N ILE A 122 -1.16 -8.91 5.38
CA ILE A 122 -0.20 -8.37 4.41
C ILE A 122 -0.77 -8.52 3.01
N LEU A 123 -0.97 -7.40 2.33
CA LEU A 123 -1.30 -7.33 0.92
C LEU A 123 0.00 -7.10 0.15
N SER A 124 0.35 -8.04 -0.71
CA SER A 124 1.53 -7.97 -1.55
C SER A 124 1.22 -8.54 -2.92
N THR A 125 2.15 -8.38 -3.85
CA THR A 125 2.04 -8.95 -5.19
C THR A 125 3.24 -9.82 -5.51
N CYS A 126 2.97 -10.96 -6.13
CA CYS A 126 3.98 -11.83 -6.70
C CYS A 126 3.77 -11.89 -8.22
N PRO A 127 4.73 -11.45 -9.05
CA PRO A 127 4.62 -11.61 -10.49
C PRO A 127 4.60 -13.11 -10.84
N VAL A 128 3.56 -13.56 -11.54
CA VAL A 128 3.40 -14.98 -11.91
C VAL A 128 3.99 -15.25 -13.29
N ALA A 129 3.80 -14.34 -14.24
CA ALA A 129 4.28 -14.48 -15.61
C ALA A 129 4.40 -13.11 -16.28
N ASP A 130 5.32 -13.01 -17.24
CA ASP A 130 5.44 -11.84 -18.12
C ASP A 130 4.45 -11.91 -19.28
N TYR A 131 4.00 -10.73 -19.70
CA TYR A 131 3.20 -10.58 -20.91
C TYR A 131 4.06 -10.88 -22.15
N LYS A 132 3.61 -11.85 -22.95
CA LYS A 132 4.25 -12.32 -24.17
C LYS A 132 3.57 -11.69 -25.39
N THR A 133 4.37 -10.99 -26.19
CA THR A 133 3.97 -10.45 -27.49
C THR A 133 5.12 -10.59 -28.49
N GLN A 134 4.80 -10.58 -29.79
CA GLN A 134 5.82 -10.52 -30.85
C GLN A 134 6.37 -9.10 -31.03
N GLU A 135 5.61 -8.09 -30.60
CA GLU A 135 6.01 -6.68 -30.65
C GLU A 135 6.88 -6.33 -29.43
N SER A 136 7.62 -5.22 -29.50
CA SER A 136 8.36 -4.75 -28.34
C SER A 136 7.38 -4.25 -27.27
N THR A 137 7.61 -4.62 -26.00
CA THR A 137 6.83 -4.08 -24.88
C THR A 137 7.01 -2.56 -24.73
N LEU A 138 8.10 -2.00 -25.25
CA LEU A 138 8.38 -0.57 -25.25
C LEU A 138 7.52 0.22 -26.23
N THR A 139 6.93 -0.43 -27.24
CA THR A 139 6.07 0.22 -28.25
C THR A 139 4.59 0.12 -27.92
N LEU A 140 4.24 -0.49 -26.78
CA LEU A 140 2.85 -0.65 -26.37
C LEU A 140 2.23 0.71 -25.98
N PRO A 141 0.96 0.95 -26.35
CA PRO A 141 0.27 2.19 -26.00
C PRO A 141 0.03 2.26 -24.48
N SER A 142 0.16 3.46 -23.91
CA SER A 142 -0.14 3.74 -22.50
C SER A 142 -1.51 4.45 -22.36
N PRO A 143 -2.40 4.03 -21.44
CA PRO A 143 -2.24 2.90 -20.52
C PRO A 143 -2.43 1.56 -21.23
N PHE A 144 -1.53 0.60 -20.96
CA PHE A 144 -1.65 -0.75 -21.49
C PHE A 144 -2.60 -1.56 -20.61
N LEU A 145 -3.85 -1.70 -21.05
CA LEU A 145 -4.89 -2.44 -20.34
C LEU A 145 -5.46 -3.55 -21.21
N LYS A 146 -5.55 -4.75 -20.64
CA LYS A 146 -6.17 -5.93 -21.23
C LYS A 146 -7.17 -6.51 -20.25
N ALA A 147 -8.33 -6.95 -20.75
CA ALA A 147 -9.37 -7.53 -19.94
C ALA A 147 -9.30 -9.07 -19.96
N LEU A 148 -9.48 -9.67 -18.78
CA LEU A 148 -9.94 -11.05 -18.64
C LEU A 148 -11.39 -10.99 -18.16
N LYS A 149 -12.24 -11.87 -18.70
CA LYS A 149 -13.62 -11.98 -18.25
C LYS A 149 -14.03 -13.43 -18.07
N THR A 150 -14.90 -13.65 -17.08
CA THR A 150 -15.57 -14.93 -16.90
C THR A 150 -16.80 -15.03 -17.81
N LYS A 151 -17.41 -16.22 -17.89
CA LYS A 151 -18.68 -16.41 -18.62
C LYS A 151 -19.85 -15.66 -17.98
N GLU A 152 -19.76 -15.38 -16.68
CA GLU A 152 -20.80 -14.70 -15.90
C GLU A 152 -20.77 -13.17 -16.10
N PHE A 153 -19.65 -12.62 -16.56
CA PHE A 153 -19.54 -11.18 -16.82
C PHE A 153 -20.28 -10.80 -18.11
N LYS A 154 -21.36 -10.02 -17.96
CA LYS A 154 -22.28 -9.62 -19.05
C LYS A 154 -22.16 -8.15 -19.44
N GLU A 155 -21.38 -7.35 -18.71
CA GLU A 155 -21.23 -5.92 -18.98
C GLU A 155 -20.28 -5.66 -20.18
N HIS A 156 -20.28 -4.41 -20.64
CA HIS A 156 -19.44 -3.99 -21.75
C HIS A 156 -17.97 -3.88 -21.30
N ILE A 157 -17.06 -4.44 -22.09
CA ILE A 157 -15.64 -4.43 -21.80
C ILE A 157 -15.02 -3.15 -22.36
N CYS A 158 -14.34 -2.37 -21.52
CA CYS A 158 -13.76 -1.07 -21.90
C CYS A 158 -12.36 -1.16 -22.54
N CYS A 159 -11.77 -2.34 -22.62
CA CYS A 159 -10.44 -2.57 -23.19
C CYS A 159 -10.37 -3.92 -23.93
N PRO A 160 -9.36 -4.13 -24.81
CA PRO A 160 -9.22 -5.38 -25.56
C PRO A 160 -9.04 -6.59 -24.63
N LEU A 161 -9.54 -7.75 -25.05
CA LEU A 161 -9.35 -9.01 -24.32
C LEU A 161 -7.88 -9.44 -24.33
N LEU A 162 -7.44 -10.08 -23.25
CA LEU A 162 -6.13 -10.70 -23.14
C LEU A 162 -6.04 -11.93 -24.04
N GLU A 163 -5.13 -11.89 -25.01
CA GLU A 163 -4.90 -12.98 -25.96
C GLU A 163 -4.00 -14.10 -25.42
N GLN A 164 -4.08 -15.28 -26.05
CA GLN A 164 -3.11 -16.36 -25.81
C GLN A 164 -1.72 -15.95 -26.32
N PRO A 165 -0.62 -16.36 -25.68
CA PRO A 165 -0.52 -17.31 -24.56
C PRO A 165 -0.57 -16.66 -23.16
N ASN A 166 -1.08 -15.44 -23.03
CA ASN A 166 -1.01 -14.66 -21.79
C ASN A 166 -2.08 -15.01 -20.76
N ILE A 167 -2.93 -15.99 -21.06
CA ILE A 167 -3.97 -16.49 -20.16
C ILE A 167 -3.36 -17.56 -19.26
N VAL A 168 -3.18 -17.23 -17.97
CA VAL A 168 -2.77 -18.19 -16.95
C VAL A 168 -3.98 -19.05 -16.54
N ARG A 169 -3.80 -20.36 -16.52
CA ARG A 169 -4.82 -21.32 -16.06
C ARG A 169 -4.67 -21.55 -14.55
N ASP A 170 -5.74 -22.03 -13.93
CA ASP A 170 -5.77 -22.45 -12.52
C ASP A 170 -5.56 -21.33 -11.48
N LEU A 171 -5.64 -20.06 -11.90
CA LEU A 171 -5.78 -18.93 -11.00
C LEU A 171 -7.24 -18.49 -10.93
N PRO A 172 -7.77 -18.17 -9.74
CA PRO A 172 -9.08 -17.55 -9.63
C PRO A 172 -9.06 -16.20 -10.37
N ALA A 173 -10.01 -16.00 -11.28
CA ALA A 173 -10.27 -14.68 -11.84
C ALA A 173 -10.87 -13.81 -10.73
N ALA A 174 -10.22 -12.68 -10.44
CA ALA A 174 -10.75 -11.65 -9.56
C ALA A 174 -11.88 -10.89 -10.27
#